data_AF-A0A4R4K4Z8-F1
#
_entry.id   AF-A0A4R4K4Z8-F1
#
_cell.length_a   1.000
_cell.length_b   1.000
_cell.length_c   1.000
_cell.angle_alpha   90.00
_cell.angle_beta   90.00
_cell.angle_gamma   90.00
#
_symmetry.space_group_name_H-M   'P 1'
#
loop_
_entity.id
_entity.type
_entity.pdbx_description
1 polymer ?
#
loop_
_entity_poly.entity_id
_entity_poly.type
_entity_poly.pdbx_seq_one_letter_code
_entity_poly.pdbx_strand_id
1 'polypeptide(L)' 'MTNQPLFYKSRGGGQFFKKEGRHIKIICLYGFNPSVERTTFDEKLLVSLECEPCDEETFNKAEAEIVQVLQLDKWSQRA' A
#
# COMPACT_ATOMS: atom_id res chain seq x y z
N MET A 1 -22.64 3.77 -12.95
CA MET A 1 -21.80 3.51 -11.76
C MET A 1 -20.37 3.52 -12.24
N THR A 2 -19.62 4.57 -11.89
CA THR A 2 -18.20 4.69 -12.24
C THR A 2 -17.43 3.66 -11.44
N ASN A 3 -16.87 2.65 -12.13
CA ASN A 3 -15.88 1.73 -11.58
C ASN A 3 -14.64 2.54 -11.16
N GLN A 4 -14.70 3.18 -9.99
CA GLN A 4 -13.50 3.72 -9.38
C GLN A 4 -12.54 2.55 -9.16
N PRO A 5 -11.27 2.67 -9.55
CA PRO A 5 -10.29 1.62 -9.30
C PRO A 5 -10.27 1.25 -7.82
N LEU A 6 -10.20 -0.04 -7.53
CA LEU A 6 -10.04 -0.53 -6.16
C LEU A 6 -8.59 -0.40 -5.67
N PHE A 7 -7.64 -0.31 -6.60
CA PHE A 7 -6.21 -0.31 -6.33
C PHE A 7 -5.55 0.93 -6.91
N TYR A 8 -4.65 1.52 -6.14
CA TYR A 8 -3.85 2.67 -6.53
C TYR A 8 -2.41 2.48 -6.08
N LYS A 9 -1.51 3.23 -6.70
CA LYS A 9 -0.12 3.38 -6.27
C LYS A 9 0.27 4.85 -6.29
N SER A 10 1.14 5.28 -5.38
CA SER A 10 1.68 6.64 -5.40
C SER A 10 2.56 6.84 -6.64
N ARG A 11 2.52 8.04 -7.24
CA ARG A 11 3.40 8.38 -8.36
C ARG A 11 4.88 8.37 -7.98
N GLY A 12 5.19 8.74 -6.74
CA GLY A 12 6.56 8.67 -6.18
C GLY A 12 7.09 7.24 -6.02
N GLY A 13 6.26 6.22 -6.27
CA GLY A 13 6.58 4.83 -5.99
C GLY A 13 6.52 4.53 -4.49
N GLY A 14 6.70 3.25 -4.15
CA GLY A 14 6.87 2.83 -2.76
C GLY A 14 5.59 2.79 -1.90
N GLN A 15 4.44 3.31 -2.36
CA GLN A 15 3.17 3.16 -1.64
C GLN A 15 2.04 2.63 -2.53
N PHE A 16 1.27 1.69 -1.99
CA PHE A 16 0.13 1.07 -2.66
C PHE A 16 -1.10 1.13 -1.77
N PHE A 17 -2.26 1.28 -2.39
CA PHE A 17 -3.52 1.54 -1.72
C PHE A 17 -4.60 0.63 -2.27
N LYS A 18 -5.38 0.02 -1.39
CA LYS A 18 -6.57 -0.76 -1.74
C LYS A 18 -7.77 -0.26 -0.96
N LYS A 19 -8.84 0.11 -1.66
CA LYS A 19 -10.12 0.49 -1.04
C LYS A 19 -10.91 -0.77 -0.68
N GLU A 20 -11.22 -0.92 0.60
CA GLU A 20 -11.99 -2.03 1.17
C GLU A 20 -13.25 -1.47 1.86
N GLY A 21 -14.26 -1.11 1.07
CA GLY A 21 -15.49 -0.49 1.56
C GLY A 21 -15.23 0.92 2.13
N ARG A 22 -15.32 1.06 3.46
CA ARG A 22 -15.04 2.31 4.21
C ARG A 22 -13.58 2.46 4.64
N HIS A 23 -12.77 1.44 4.40
CA HIS A 23 -11.37 1.42 4.80
C HIS A 23 -10.45 1.47 3.60
N ILE A 24 -9.21 1.88 3.85
CA ILE A 24 -8.10 1.82 2.91
C ILE A 24 -6.98 1.02 3.55
N LYS A 25 -6.49 0.03 2.83
CA LYS A 25 -5.26 -0.67 3.14
C LYS A 25 -4.12 0.05 2.44
N ILE A 26 -3.07 0.36 3.18
CA ILE A 26 -1.88 1.05 2.70
C ILE A 26 -0.70 0.11 2.87
N ILE A 27 0.07 -0.08 1.80
CA ILE A 27 1.33 -0.81 1.81
C ILE A 27 2.43 0.21 1.52
N CYS A 28 3.43 0.27 2.39
CA CYS A 28 4.59 1.13 2.26
C CYS A 28 5.85 0.26 2.14
N LEU A 29 6.52 0.31 0.99
CA LEU A 29 7.76 -0.41 0.67
C LEU A 29 9.02 0.42 0.92
N TYR A 30 8.90 1.62 1.48
CA TYR A 30 10.09 2.44 1.73
C TYR A 30 11.01 1.76 2.75
N GLY A 31 12.28 1.55 2.38
CA GLY A 31 13.25 0.83 3.22
C GLY A 31 13.53 1.45 4.59
N PHE A 32 13.27 2.75 4.77
CA PHE A 32 13.41 3.41 6.08
C PHE A 32 12.19 3.18 7.00
N ASN A 33 11.03 2.83 6.43
CA ASN A 33 9.81 2.59 7.18
C ASN A 33 8.85 1.67 6.39
N PRO A 34 9.18 0.38 6.25
CA PRO A 34 8.28 -0.59 5.65
C PRO A 34 7.04 -0.77 6.54
N SER A 35 5.83 -0.62 6.01
CA SER A 35 4.60 -0.77 6.80
C SER A 35 3.42 -1.34 6.02
N VAL A 36 2.50 -1.96 6.76
CA VAL A 36 1.15 -2.30 6.30
C VAL A 36 0.15 -1.69 7.26
N GLU A 37 -0.69 -0.80 6.77
CA GLU A 37 -1.64 -0.03 7.57
C GLU A 37 -3.07 -0.22 7.05
N ARG A 38 -4.04 -0.11 7.96
CA ARG A 38 -5.46 -0.07 7.62
C ARG A 38 -6.10 1.11 8.34
N THR A 39 -6.69 2.02 7.59
CA THR A 39 -7.33 3.22 8.15
C THR A 39 -8.65 3.51 7.43
N THR A 40 -9.39 4.52 7.89
CA THR A 40 -10.60 5.00 7.21
C THR A 40 -10.23 5.60 5.86
N PHE A 41 -10.99 5.26 4.83
CA PHE A 41 -10.78 5.82 3.49
C PHE A 41 -11.10 7.32 3.48
N ASP A 42 -10.12 8.13 3.10
CA ASP A 42 -10.28 9.55 2.80
C ASP A 42 -9.86 9.81 1.36
N GLU A 43 -10.77 10.33 0.53
CA GLU A 43 -10.47 10.66 -0.88
C GLU A 43 -9.34 11.68 -1.00
N LYS A 44 -9.17 12.56 0.00
CA LYS A 44 -8.07 13.53 0.04
C LYS A 44 -6.73 12.82 0.06
N LEU A 45 -6.64 11.62 0.63
CA LEU A 45 -5.40 10.85 0.76
C LEU A 45 -4.87 10.43 -0.63
N LEU A 46 -5.77 10.04 -1.54
CA LEU A 46 -5.40 9.69 -2.92
C LEU A 46 -4.97 10.92 -3.74
N VAL A 47 -5.65 12.06 -3.54
CA VAL A 47 -5.32 13.31 -4.24
C VAL A 47 -3.98 13.87 -3.76
N SER A 48 -3.74 13.84 -2.45
CA SER A 48 -2.52 14.38 -1.82
C SER A 48 -1.25 13.65 -2.25
N LEU A 49 -1.36 12.34 -2.52
CA LEU A 49 -0.24 11.45 -2.82
C LEU A 49 -0.04 11.23 -4.33
N GLU A 50 -0.71 12.03 -5.16
CA GLU A 50 -0.72 11.90 -6.62
C GLU A 50 -0.90 10.44 -7.06
N CYS A 51 -1.88 9.75 -6.48
CA CYS A 51 -2.07 8.34 -6.71
C CYS A 51 -2.60 8.06 -8.12
N GLU A 52 -2.02 7.08 -8.80
CA GLU A 52 -2.52 6.56 -10.07
C GLU A 52 -3.16 5.18 -9.89
N PRO A 53 -4.21 4.84 -10.66
CA PRO A 53 -4.79 3.51 -10.66
C PRO A 53 -3.73 2.44 -10.96
N CYS A 54 -3.81 1.30 -10.30
CA CYS A 54 -3.02 0.12 -10.65
C CYS A 54 -3.91 -1.12 -10.74
N ASP A 55 -3.37 -2.21 -11.30
CA ASP A 55 -4.03 -3.51 -11.28
C ASP A 55 -3.84 -4.23 -9.94
N GLU A 56 -4.66 -5.25 -9.72
CA GLU A 56 -4.63 -6.10 -8.53
C GLU A 56 -3.30 -6.87 -8.40
N GLU A 57 -2.73 -7.32 -9.52
CA GLU A 57 -1.47 -8.06 -9.55
C GLU A 57 -0.32 -7.24 -8.97
N THR A 58 -0.22 -5.98 -9.37
CA THR A 58 0.75 -5.00 -8.90
C THR A 58 0.62 -4.79 -7.40
N PHE A 59 -0.61 -4.63 -6.90
CA PHE A 59 -0.86 -4.48 -5.47
C PHE A 59 -0.45 -5.75 -4.69
N ASN A 60 -0.85 -6.92 -5.18
CA ASN A 60 -0.55 -8.20 -4.52
C ASN A 60 0.96 -8.51 -4.50
N LYS A 61 1.71 -8.10 -5.53
CA LYS A 61 3.17 -8.16 -5.55
C LYS A 61 3.78 -7.30 -4.45
N ALA A 62 3.36 -6.04 -4.33
CA ALA A 62 3.80 -5.17 -3.26
C ALA A 62 3.44 -5.72 -1.87
N GLU A 63 2.27 -6.35 -1.73
CA GLU A 63 1.88 -7.02 -0.49
C GLU A 63 2.80 -8.19 -0.13
N ALA A 64 3.14 -9.04 -1.10
CA ALA A 64 4.05 -10.15 -0.86
C ALA A 64 5.46 -9.65 -0.48
N GLU A 65 5.93 -8.59 -1.15
CA GLU A 65 7.24 -7.97 -0.89
C GLU A 65 7.32 -7.38 0.52
N ILE A 66 6.32 -6.59 0.93
CA ILE A 66 6.33 -5.99 2.27
C ILE A 66 6.28 -7.04 3.38
N VAL A 67 5.55 -8.14 3.18
CA VAL A 67 5.51 -9.25 4.13
C VAL A 67 6.89 -9.88 4.28
N GLN A 68 7.63 -10.09 3.18
CA GLN A 68 9.00 -10.59 3.24
C GLN A 68 9.92 -9.63 3.98
N VAL A 69 9.87 -8.34 3.67
CA VAL A 69 10.68 -7.30 4.35
C VAL A 69 10.41 -7.30 5.85
N LEU A 70 9.13 -7.25 6.26
CA LEU A 70 8.74 -7.24 7.67
C LEU A 70 9.09 -8.55 8.40
N GLN A 71 9.12 -9.68 7.70
CA GLN A 71 9.60 -10.94 8.26
C GLN A 71 11.11 -10.92 8.45
N LEU A 72 11.90 -10.45 7.48
CA LEU A 72 13.34 -10.33 7.60
C LEU A 72 13.75 -9.39 8.75
N ASP A 73 13.08 -8.24 8.87
CA ASP A 73 13.33 -7.26 9.93
C ASP A 73 13.14 -7.88 11.33
N LYS A 74 12.12 -8.73 11.51
CA LYS A 74 11.90 -9.47 12.76
C LYS A 74 13.02 -10.46 13.10
N TRP A 75 13.70 -11.01 12.10
CA TRP A 75 14.84 -11.91 12.31
C TRP A 75 16.11 -11.13 12.62
N SER A 76 16.35 -10.01 11.93
CA SER A 76 17.48 -9.12 12.19
C SER A 76 17.46 -8.51 13.60
N GLN A 77 16.28 -8.28 14.19
CA GLN A 77 16.14 -7.79 15.56
C GLN A 77 16.33 -8.85 16.66
N ARG A 78 16.46 -10.14 16.30
CA ARG A 78 16.63 -11.27 17.23
C ARG A 78 18.06 -11.83 17.28
N ALA A 79 18.95 -11.37 16.41
CA ALA A 79 20.37 -11.74 16.37
C ALA A 79 21.21 -10.75 17.21
#